data_AF-M2ZTL4-F1
#
_entry.id   AF-M2ZTL4-F1
#
_cell.length_a   1.000
_cell.length_b   1.000
_cell.length_c   1.000
_cell.angle_alpha   90.00
_cell.angle_beta   90.00
_cell.angle_gamma   90.00
#
_symmetry.space_group_name_H-M   'P 1'
#
loop_
_entity.id
_entity.type
_entity.pdbx_description
1 polymer ?
#
loop_
_entity_poly.entity_id
_entity_poly.type
_entity_poly.pdbx_seq_one_letter_code
_entity_poly.pdbx_strand_id
1 'polypeptide(L)'
;MTVLGEEAVAQKRKALRALLAKPLLTAGTDDEVLRLVRRHAADLRDWLAMETGWRLLVGAESARLFKTVPTLTDQTHPARDGKGKPPFGRRRYVLLCLALAVLERADAQITLGRLAEGVLAAAGEPELVDAGVSFTMSRRDERSDLVAAVRLLLTWGVLERVAGEEDAYLSDNGDVLYDVQRRVLATLLTSGRGPSTINAADFETRLEELAHEPVADTDDLRNRALRHRLTRRLLDDPVVYYDELADDERAYLAGQRHAITHRIEEATGLVAEVRAEGIAMVDPDDELTDVRMPEQRTDGHATLLVAEYLAARNGPVPIERVLAYVRKIARDHASYWRRGVTEEGADEELLAIALHKLRALRLVEDSVGDPPMVRALPAISRYRLDAPTIRERKTGK
;
A
#
# COMPACT_ATOMS: atom_id res chain seq x y z
N MET A 1 35.77 6.87 7.73
CA MET A 1 34.60 7.72 7.40
C MET A 1 34.61 8.87 8.39
N THR A 2 34.47 10.13 7.95
CA THR A 2 34.40 11.28 8.87
C THR A 2 32.99 11.41 9.44
N VAL A 3 32.83 11.96 10.65
CA VAL A 3 31.53 12.16 11.31
C VAL A 3 30.52 12.91 10.42
N LEU A 4 31.00 13.87 9.63
CA LEU A 4 30.18 14.61 8.65
C LEU A 4 29.68 13.73 7.49
N GLY A 5 30.44 12.71 7.09
CA GLY A 5 30.01 11.74 6.08
C GLY A 5 28.95 10.77 6.60
N GLU A 6 29.07 10.35 7.86
CA GLU A 6 28.07 9.50 8.53
C GLU A 6 26.72 10.21 8.68
N GLU A 7 26.73 11.48 9.07
CA GLU A 7 25.51 12.28 9.18
C GLU A 7 24.84 12.49 7.81
N ALA A 8 25.61 12.76 6.76
CA ALA A 8 25.08 12.91 5.41
C ALA A 8 24.41 11.62 4.89
N VAL A 9 25.02 10.46 5.15
CA VAL A 9 24.45 9.15 4.80
C VAL A 9 23.16 8.89 5.56
N ALA A 10 23.13 9.17 6.87
CA ALA A 10 21.92 9.02 7.69
C ALA A 10 20.78 9.92 7.22
N GLN A 11 21.07 11.18 6.87
CA GLN A 11 20.08 12.12 6.32
C GLN A 11 19.54 11.66 4.96
N LYS A 12 20.41 11.19 4.06
CA LYS A 12 20.01 10.64 2.76
C LYS A 12 19.12 9.41 2.93
N ARG A 13 19.50 8.50 3.84
CA ARG A 13 18.69 7.32 4.19
C ARG A 13 17.31 7.72 4.70
N LYS A 14 17.24 8.65 5.67
CA LYS A 14 15.95 9.17 6.20
C LYS A 14 15.08 9.75 5.09
N ALA A 15 15.66 10.52 4.17
CA ALA A 15 14.95 11.09 3.03
C ALA A 15 14.42 10.02 2.06
N LEU A 16 15.23 9.02 1.71
CA LEU A 16 14.82 7.92 0.84
C LEU A 16 13.71 7.08 1.49
N ARG A 17 13.88 6.71 2.77
CA ARG A 17 12.89 5.94 3.54
C ARG A 17 11.54 6.64 3.55
N ALA A 18 11.52 7.94 3.82
CA ALA A 18 10.27 8.71 3.83
C ALA A 18 9.60 8.76 2.45
N LEU A 19 10.37 8.87 1.35
CA LEU A 19 9.81 8.79 -0.01
C LEU A 19 9.26 7.40 -0.36
N LEU A 20 9.88 6.34 0.16
CA LEU A 20 9.40 4.97 -0.04
C LEU A 20 8.08 4.73 0.70
N ALA A 21 7.98 5.18 1.95
CA ALA A 21 6.77 5.03 2.77
C ALA A 21 5.63 5.96 2.33
N LYS A 22 5.96 7.21 1.95
CA LYS A 22 5.00 8.22 1.49
C LYS A 22 5.48 8.81 0.16
N PRO A 23 5.10 8.21 -0.99
CA PRO A 23 5.58 8.63 -2.31
C PRO A 23 5.13 10.03 -2.78
N LEU A 24 4.34 10.75 -1.99
CA LEU A 24 3.99 12.14 -2.20
C LEU A 24 4.13 12.89 -0.88
N LEU A 25 5.16 13.73 -0.77
CA LEU A 25 5.40 14.61 0.37
C LEU A 25 4.98 16.04 -0.01
N THR A 26 4.32 16.73 0.92
CA THR A 26 3.80 18.09 0.71
C THR A 26 4.26 19.04 1.81
N ALA A 27 4.45 20.31 1.47
CA ALA A 27 4.76 21.36 2.43
C ALA A 27 3.65 21.51 3.49
N GLY A 28 4.01 22.06 4.64
CA GLY A 28 3.15 22.16 5.83
C GLY A 28 3.10 20.86 6.63
N THR A 29 2.83 19.72 5.98
CA THR A 29 2.77 18.41 6.65
C THR A 29 4.15 17.75 6.76
N ASP A 30 4.97 17.82 5.71
CA ASP A 30 6.22 17.04 5.61
C ASP A 30 7.50 17.91 5.60
N ASP A 31 7.44 19.15 6.12
CA ASP A 31 8.48 20.17 5.95
C ASP A 31 9.90 19.73 6.36
N GLU A 32 10.05 18.98 7.45
CA GLU A 32 11.35 18.48 7.89
C GLU A 32 11.96 17.52 6.87
N VAL A 33 11.19 16.52 6.46
CA VAL A 33 11.63 15.50 5.50
C VAL A 33 11.84 16.12 4.13
N LEU A 34 10.95 17.02 3.71
CA LEU A 34 11.02 17.68 2.41
C LEU A 34 12.29 18.53 2.28
N ARG A 35 12.75 19.16 3.36
CA ARG A 35 14.07 19.81 3.41
C ARG A 35 15.22 18.83 3.20
N LEU A 36 15.17 17.63 3.78
CA LEU A 36 16.18 16.59 3.56
C LEU A 36 16.16 16.08 2.12
N VAL A 37 14.97 15.82 1.57
CA VAL A 37 14.80 15.38 0.17
C VAL A 37 15.38 16.43 -0.79
N ARG A 38 15.13 17.72 -0.57
CA ARG A 38 15.71 18.80 -1.39
C ARG A 38 17.23 18.85 -1.30
N ARG A 39 17.76 18.73 -0.08
CA ARG A 39 19.22 18.73 0.17
C ARG A 39 19.92 17.62 -0.60
N HIS A 40 19.31 16.43 -0.65
CA HIS A 40 19.90 15.22 -1.26
C HIS A 40 19.27 14.86 -2.62
N ALA A 41 18.62 15.82 -3.30
CA ALA A 41 17.76 15.52 -4.45
C ALA A 41 18.50 14.90 -5.64
N ALA A 42 19.76 15.31 -5.90
CA ALA A 42 20.57 14.74 -6.98
C ALA A 42 20.86 13.26 -6.71
N ASP A 43 21.43 12.97 -5.54
CA ASP A 43 21.78 11.62 -5.13
C ASP A 43 20.57 10.67 -5.06
N LEU A 44 19.42 11.18 -4.60
CA LEU A 44 18.18 10.41 -4.56
C LEU A 44 17.68 10.10 -5.98
N ARG A 45 17.67 11.09 -6.88
CA ARG A 45 17.26 10.88 -8.28
C ARG A 45 18.15 9.87 -8.99
N ASP A 46 19.46 9.99 -8.82
CA ASP A 46 20.42 9.11 -9.47
C ASP A 46 20.26 7.67 -9.00
N TRP A 47 20.17 7.46 -7.69
CA TRP A 47 19.96 6.12 -7.13
C TRP A 47 18.63 5.52 -7.58
N LEU A 48 17.53 6.28 -7.49
CA LEU A 48 16.21 5.80 -7.91
C LEU A 48 16.18 5.48 -9.41
N ALA A 49 16.70 6.36 -10.27
CA ALA A 49 16.73 6.14 -11.71
C ALA A 49 17.65 4.97 -12.13
N MET A 50 18.70 4.71 -11.36
CA MET A 50 19.64 3.64 -11.62
C MET A 50 19.15 2.29 -11.10
N GLU A 51 18.61 2.23 -9.87
CA GLU A 51 18.30 0.96 -9.21
C GLU A 51 16.85 0.54 -9.39
N THR A 52 15.91 1.49 -9.46
CA THR A 52 14.48 1.18 -9.65
C THR A 52 13.94 1.72 -10.97
N GLY A 53 14.60 2.67 -11.62
CA GLY A 53 14.03 3.39 -12.75
C GLY A 53 12.85 4.30 -12.37
N TRP A 54 12.55 4.48 -11.07
CA TRP A 54 11.52 5.42 -10.65
C TRP A 54 12.00 6.85 -10.83
N ARG A 55 11.04 7.72 -11.15
CA ARG A 55 11.28 9.14 -11.35
C ARG A 55 10.95 9.89 -10.07
N LEU A 56 11.81 10.83 -9.68
CA LEU A 56 11.61 11.69 -8.51
C LEU A 56 11.54 13.16 -8.95
N LEU A 57 10.36 13.76 -8.78
CA LEU A 57 10.15 15.19 -8.92
C LEU A 57 10.30 15.84 -7.55
N VAL A 58 11.15 16.87 -7.44
CA VAL A 58 11.34 17.62 -6.19
C VAL A 58 11.14 19.09 -6.51
N GLY A 59 10.14 19.71 -5.86
CA GLY A 59 9.79 21.11 -6.00
C GLY A 59 9.81 21.86 -4.67
N ALA A 60 9.39 23.13 -4.71
CA ALA A 60 9.34 24.03 -3.56
C ALA A 60 8.18 23.74 -2.59
N GLU A 61 7.12 23.07 -3.04
CA GLU A 61 5.95 22.74 -2.21
C GLU A 61 5.72 21.23 -2.06
N SER A 62 6.39 20.40 -2.85
CA SER A 62 6.19 18.95 -2.79
C SER A 62 7.38 18.16 -3.32
N ALA A 63 7.43 16.88 -2.98
CA ALA A 63 8.27 15.89 -3.64
C ALA A 63 7.43 14.65 -3.98
N ARG A 64 7.50 14.19 -5.22
CA ARG A 64 6.73 13.06 -5.75
C ARG A 64 7.66 11.99 -6.30
N LEU A 65 7.62 10.81 -5.68
CA LEU A 65 8.19 9.59 -6.21
C LEU A 65 7.12 8.86 -7.05
N PHE A 66 7.40 8.67 -8.33
CA PHE A 66 6.52 7.97 -9.25
C PHE A 66 6.84 6.47 -9.24
N LYS A 67 6.25 5.75 -8.28
CA LYS A 67 6.33 4.28 -8.21
C LYS A 67 5.44 3.65 -9.27
N THR A 68 5.97 2.63 -9.95
CA THR A 68 5.19 1.70 -10.77
C THR A 68 4.97 0.43 -9.99
N VAL A 69 3.72 -0.06 -9.98
CA VAL A 69 3.36 -1.27 -9.22
C VAL A 69 3.86 -2.52 -9.96
N PRO A 70 4.43 -3.51 -9.25
CA PRO A 70 4.90 -4.74 -9.89
C PRO A 70 3.77 -5.68 -10.30
N THR A 71 2.60 -5.58 -9.64
CA THR A 71 1.40 -6.38 -9.88
C THR A 71 0.17 -5.48 -9.89
N LEU A 72 -0.82 -5.83 -10.72
CA LEU A 72 -2.06 -5.05 -10.90
C LEU A 72 -3.25 -5.66 -10.15
N THR A 73 -3.05 -6.80 -9.51
CA THR A 73 -4.09 -7.62 -8.87
C THR A 73 -4.02 -7.62 -7.35
N ASP A 74 -3.09 -6.86 -6.75
CA ASP A 74 -2.99 -6.74 -5.31
C ASP A 74 -4.11 -5.87 -4.73
N GLN A 75 -4.90 -6.46 -3.84
CA GLN A 75 -6.05 -5.82 -3.20
C GLN A 75 -5.77 -5.42 -1.75
N THR A 76 -4.54 -5.58 -1.27
CA THR A 76 -4.19 -5.40 0.15
C THR A 76 -3.92 -3.95 0.55
N HIS A 77 -3.74 -3.05 -0.44
CA HIS A 77 -3.52 -1.62 -0.21
C HIS A 77 -4.64 -0.73 -0.77
N PRO A 78 -5.91 -0.88 -0.32
CA PRO A 78 -7.00 -0.03 -0.79
C PRO A 78 -6.89 1.39 -0.23
N ALA A 79 -7.36 2.37 -1.00
CA ALA A 79 -7.50 3.74 -0.54
C ALA A 79 -8.50 3.84 0.63
N ARG A 80 -8.22 4.73 1.58
CA ARG A 80 -9.02 5.00 2.78
C ARG A 80 -9.00 6.49 3.11
N ASP A 81 -10.08 7.00 3.68
CA ASP A 81 -10.19 8.39 4.15
C ASP A 81 -9.64 8.58 5.59
N GLY A 82 -8.83 7.63 6.07
CA GLY A 82 -8.21 7.67 7.39
C GLY A 82 -7.93 6.29 7.96
N LYS A 83 -7.12 6.25 9.02
CA LYS A 83 -6.78 5.00 9.72
C LYS A 83 -8.04 4.36 10.33
N GLY A 84 -8.23 3.07 10.08
CA GLY A 84 -9.38 2.31 10.58
C GLY A 84 -10.70 2.58 9.86
N LYS A 85 -10.72 3.42 8.83
CA LYS A 85 -11.90 3.62 7.97
C LYS A 85 -12.07 2.48 6.97
N PRO A 86 -13.30 2.16 6.54
CA PRO A 86 -13.53 1.13 5.54
C PRO A 86 -12.78 1.45 4.22
N PRO A 87 -12.34 0.41 3.49
CA PRO A 87 -11.69 0.61 2.20
C PRO A 87 -12.64 1.27 1.20
N PHE A 88 -12.08 1.99 0.24
CA PHE A 88 -12.87 2.55 -0.84
C PHE A 88 -13.51 1.44 -1.67
N GLY A 89 -14.83 1.49 -1.79
CA GLY A 89 -15.57 0.72 -2.78
C GLY A 89 -15.57 1.38 -4.15
N ARG A 90 -16.17 0.72 -5.15
CA ARG A 90 -16.28 1.20 -6.54
C ARG A 90 -16.75 2.65 -6.63
N ARG A 91 -17.83 3.01 -5.93
CA ARG A 91 -18.40 4.37 -5.95
C ARG A 91 -17.40 5.43 -5.49
N ARG A 92 -16.67 5.20 -4.39
CA ARG A 92 -15.68 6.16 -3.87
C ARG A 92 -14.51 6.38 -4.82
N TYR A 93 -14.03 5.33 -5.50
CA TYR A 93 -13.00 5.48 -6.53
C TYR A 93 -13.50 6.27 -7.73
N VAL A 94 -14.73 6.04 -8.19
CA VAL A 94 -15.33 6.85 -9.27
C VAL A 94 -15.43 8.31 -8.85
N LEU A 95 -15.96 8.59 -7.65
CA LEU A 95 -16.08 9.95 -7.13
C LEU A 95 -14.72 10.65 -6.98
N LEU A 96 -13.68 9.92 -6.57
CA LEU A 96 -12.32 10.43 -6.51
C LEU A 96 -11.83 10.87 -7.91
N CYS A 97 -11.99 10.02 -8.92
CA CYS A 97 -11.60 10.34 -10.30
C CYS A 97 -12.38 11.54 -10.85
N LEU A 98 -13.69 11.61 -10.61
CA LEU A 98 -14.53 12.73 -11.03
C LEU A 98 -14.15 14.02 -10.29
N ALA A 99 -13.90 13.95 -8.99
CA ALA A 99 -13.44 15.10 -8.22
C ALA A 99 -12.12 15.65 -8.77
N LEU A 100 -11.14 14.78 -9.07
CA LEU A 100 -9.90 15.19 -9.71
C LEU A 100 -10.12 15.89 -11.07
N ALA A 101 -11.02 15.36 -11.90
CA ALA A 101 -11.36 15.96 -13.20
C ALA A 101 -12.08 17.32 -13.08
N VAL A 102 -12.86 17.52 -12.02
CA VAL A 102 -13.47 18.82 -11.70
C VAL A 102 -12.40 19.80 -11.20
N LEU A 103 -11.54 19.37 -10.29
CA LEU A 103 -10.48 20.19 -9.70
C LEU A 103 -9.46 20.68 -10.73
N GLU A 104 -9.16 19.89 -11.75
CA GLU A 104 -8.25 20.30 -12.84
C GLU A 104 -8.75 21.57 -13.56
N ARG A 105 -10.07 21.74 -13.64
CA ARG A 105 -10.75 22.88 -14.27
C ARG A 105 -11.21 23.95 -13.28
N ALA A 106 -11.13 23.69 -11.98
CA ALA A 106 -11.56 24.61 -10.93
C ALA A 106 -10.66 25.84 -10.84
N ASP A 107 -11.10 26.88 -10.14
CA ASP A 107 -10.27 28.02 -9.77
C ASP A 107 -9.27 27.67 -8.65
N ALA A 108 -8.48 28.64 -8.17
CA ALA A 108 -7.57 28.44 -7.05
C ALA A 108 -8.28 28.03 -5.76
N GLN A 109 -9.56 28.38 -5.62
CA GLN A 109 -10.41 28.00 -4.50
C GLN A 109 -11.71 27.37 -4.97
N ILE A 110 -12.21 26.40 -4.21
CA ILE A 110 -13.47 25.72 -4.50
C ILE A 110 -14.18 25.36 -3.20
N THR A 111 -15.52 25.43 -3.19
CA THR A 111 -16.30 24.92 -2.07
C THR A 111 -16.69 23.45 -2.28
N LEU A 112 -16.98 22.73 -1.20
CA LEU A 112 -17.46 21.34 -1.29
C LEU A 112 -18.78 21.26 -2.09
N GLY A 113 -19.68 22.22 -1.91
CA GLY A 113 -20.90 22.33 -2.71
C GLY A 113 -20.63 22.43 -4.21
N ARG A 114 -19.74 23.34 -4.64
CA ARG A 114 -19.38 23.47 -6.07
C ARG A 114 -18.66 22.25 -6.63
N LEU A 115 -17.80 21.61 -5.83
CA LEU A 115 -17.16 20.36 -6.22
C LEU A 115 -18.22 19.26 -6.43
N ALA A 116 -19.20 19.16 -5.52
CA ALA A 116 -20.29 18.20 -5.62
C ALA A 116 -21.16 18.43 -6.87
N GLU A 117 -21.49 19.69 -7.19
CA GLU A 117 -22.21 20.05 -8.42
C GLU A 117 -21.44 19.60 -9.67
N GLY A 118 -20.13 19.84 -9.72
CA GLY A 118 -19.28 19.40 -10.83
C GLY A 118 -19.20 17.88 -10.94
N VAL A 119 -19.10 17.17 -9.81
CA VAL A 119 -19.09 15.70 -9.77
C VAL A 119 -20.44 15.13 -10.20
N LEU A 120 -21.55 15.72 -9.78
CA LEU A 120 -22.90 15.33 -10.21
C LEU A 120 -23.07 15.50 -11.72
N ALA A 121 -22.65 16.64 -12.27
CA ALA A 121 -22.71 16.89 -13.71
C ALA A 121 -21.88 15.84 -14.47
N ALA A 122 -20.64 15.58 -14.03
CA ALA A 122 -19.77 14.60 -14.68
C ALA A 122 -20.26 13.16 -14.53
N ALA A 123 -20.88 12.80 -13.40
CA ALA A 123 -21.44 11.46 -13.17
C ALA A 123 -22.66 11.17 -14.06
N GLY A 124 -23.32 12.21 -14.59
CA GLY A 124 -24.46 12.09 -15.50
C GLY A 124 -24.10 11.81 -16.97
N GLU A 125 -22.81 11.75 -17.32
CA GLU A 125 -22.37 11.44 -18.69
C GLU A 125 -22.84 10.04 -19.11
N PRO A 126 -23.30 9.86 -20.37
CA PRO A 126 -23.90 8.60 -20.81
C PRO A 126 -23.03 7.37 -20.58
N GLU A 127 -21.71 7.45 -20.81
CA GLU A 127 -20.83 6.30 -20.64
C GLU A 127 -20.74 5.81 -19.19
N LEU A 128 -20.86 6.73 -18.21
CA LEU A 128 -20.85 6.38 -16.79
C LEU A 128 -22.19 5.80 -16.35
N VAL A 129 -23.30 6.36 -16.85
CA VAL A 129 -24.65 5.84 -16.59
C VAL A 129 -24.79 4.43 -17.15
N ASP A 130 -24.33 4.19 -18.39
CA ASP A 130 -24.34 2.87 -19.03
C ASP A 130 -23.44 1.86 -18.30
N ALA A 131 -22.36 2.32 -17.69
CA ALA A 131 -21.51 1.51 -16.81
C ALA A 131 -22.15 1.22 -15.43
N GLY A 132 -23.36 1.71 -15.15
CA GLY A 132 -24.09 1.51 -13.91
C GLY A 132 -23.63 2.42 -12.76
N VAL A 133 -22.96 3.54 -13.06
CA VAL A 133 -22.68 4.57 -12.07
C VAL A 133 -23.93 5.44 -11.90
N SER A 134 -24.51 5.42 -10.69
CA SER A 134 -25.61 6.30 -10.32
C SER A 134 -25.23 7.08 -9.07
N PHE A 135 -25.31 8.41 -9.17
CA PHE A 135 -24.94 9.33 -8.10
C PHE A 135 -25.84 10.57 -8.18
N THR A 136 -26.61 10.82 -7.12
CA THR A 136 -27.66 11.86 -7.12
C THR A 136 -27.53 12.84 -5.96
N MET A 137 -26.67 12.55 -4.98
CA MET A 137 -26.52 13.32 -3.73
C MET A 137 -27.78 13.40 -2.86
N SER A 138 -28.81 12.61 -3.19
CA SER A 138 -30.08 12.58 -2.47
C SER A 138 -29.97 11.88 -1.11
N ARG A 139 -29.05 10.93 -0.98
CA ARG A 139 -28.88 10.12 0.23
C ARG A 139 -27.63 10.50 1.02
N ARG A 140 -27.71 10.39 2.35
CA ARG A 140 -26.60 10.69 3.26
C ARG A 140 -25.37 9.79 3.03
N ASP A 141 -25.56 8.52 2.64
CA ASP A 141 -24.44 7.62 2.34
C ASP A 141 -23.70 8.02 1.07
N GLU A 142 -24.38 8.56 0.05
CA GLU A 142 -23.72 9.12 -1.13
C GLU A 142 -22.87 10.34 -0.75
N ARG A 143 -23.40 11.25 0.08
CA ARG A 143 -22.65 12.43 0.54
C ARG A 143 -21.42 12.03 1.36
N SER A 144 -21.58 11.01 2.21
CA SER A 144 -20.48 10.41 2.97
C SER A 144 -19.37 9.87 2.05
N ASP A 145 -19.72 9.26 0.93
CA ASP A 145 -18.74 8.75 -0.03
C ASP A 145 -17.98 9.86 -0.78
N LEU A 146 -18.65 10.98 -1.10
CA LEU A 146 -17.97 12.16 -1.64
C LEU A 146 -17.03 12.78 -0.60
N VAL A 147 -17.49 12.92 0.65
CA VAL A 147 -16.65 13.44 1.75
C VAL A 147 -15.45 12.53 1.99
N ALA A 148 -15.59 11.21 1.88
CA ALA A 148 -14.47 10.29 1.97
C ALA A 148 -13.42 10.56 0.87
N ALA A 149 -13.85 10.76 -0.39
CA ALA A 149 -12.95 11.11 -1.49
C ALA A 149 -12.24 12.44 -1.24
N VAL A 150 -12.95 13.45 -0.73
CA VAL A 150 -12.37 14.77 -0.39
C VAL A 150 -11.35 14.68 0.75
N ARG A 151 -11.62 13.87 1.78
CA ARG A 151 -10.68 13.61 2.88
C ARG A 151 -9.41 12.91 2.41
N LEU A 152 -9.51 12.04 1.41
CA LEU A 152 -8.33 11.47 0.77
C LEU A 152 -7.53 12.54 0.01
N LEU A 153 -8.20 13.45 -0.71
CA LEU A 153 -7.54 14.57 -1.40
C LEU A 153 -6.87 15.55 -0.43
N LEU A 154 -7.46 15.80 0.75
CA LEU A 154 -6.82 16.54 1.84
C LEU A 154 -5.58 15.80 2.36
N THR A 155 -5.68 14.48 2.53
CA THR A 155 -4.56 13.63 2.98
C THR A 155 -3.38 13.65 1.99
N TRP A 156 -3.67 13.72 0.69
CA TRP A 156 -2.66 13.87 -0.36
C TRP A 156 -2.16 15.32 -0.54
N GLY A 157 -2.76 16.29 0.14
CA GLY A 157 -2.42 17.71 0.00
C GLY A 157 -2.81 18.29 -1.37
N VAL A 158 -3.78 17.69 -2.04
CA VAL A 158 -4.39 18.24 -3.28
C VAL A 158 -5.33 19.39 -2.93
N LEU A 159 -6.03 19.25 -1.81
CA LEU A 159 -6.85 20.28 -1.20
C LEU A 159 -6.22 20.70 0.12
N GLU A 160 -6.35 21.97 0.44
CA GLU A 160 -6.03 22.51 1.76
C GLU A 160 -7.27 23.22 2.31
N ARG A 161 -7.65 22.89 3.54
CA ARG A 161 -8.86 23.45 4.15
C ARG A 161 -8.63 24.89 4.59
N VAL A 162 -9.47 25.79 4.09
CA VAL A 162 -9.44 27.22 4.45
C VAL A 162 -10.47 27.52 5.54
N ALA A 163 -11.70 27.03 5.38
CA ALA A 163 -12.80 27.27 6.32
C ALA A 163 -13.88 26.18 6.25
N GLY A 164 -14.52 25.89 7.38
CA GLY A 164 -15.61 24.90 7.50
C GLY A 164 -15.12 23.51 7.88
N GLU A 165 -16.04 22.55 8.00
CA GLU A 165 -15.76 21.14 8.34
C GLU A 165 -16.64 20.21 7.49
N GLU A 166 -16.10 19.10 6.99
CA GLU A 166 -16.86 18.25 6.04
C GLU A 166 -18.06 17.56 6.68
N ASP A 167 -18.05 17.37 8.00
CA ASP A 167 -19.18 16.81 8.73
C ASP A 167 -20.40 17.75 8.71
N ALA A 168 -20.19 19.07 8.62
CA ALA A 168 -21.28 20.04 8.50
C ALA A 168 -22.03 19.88 7.18
N TYR A 169 -21.30 19.59 6.09
CA TYR A 169 -21.86 19.30 4.78
C TYR A 169 -22.75 18.04 4.77
N LEU A 170 -22.39 17.01 5.54
CA LEU A 170 -23.22 15.81 5.68
C LEU A 170 -24.58 16.08 6.34
N SER A 171 -24.67 17.16 7.10
CA SER A 171 -25.88 17.58 7.82
C SER A 171 -26.63 18.71 7.13
N ASP A 172 -26.23 19.10 5.90
CA ASP A 172 -26.77 20.25 5.15
C ASP A 172 -26.74 21.57 5.94
N ASN A 173 -25.83 21.70 6.91
CA ASN A 173 -25.75 22.84 7.84
C ASN A 173 -24.57 23.79 7.54
N GLY A 174 -23.78 23.50 6.50
CA GLY A 174 -22.62 24.31 6.15
C GLY A 174 -21.89 23.78 4.93
N ASP A 175 -21.04 24.63 4.36
CA ASP A 175 -20.14 24.30 3.26
C ASP A 175 -18.68 24.46 3.73
N VAL A 176 -17.75 23.89 2.97
CA VAL A 176 -16.32 23.92 3.27
C VAL A 176 -15.59 24.55 2.10
N LEU A 177 -14.68 25.49 2.38
CA LEU A 177 -13.84 26.15 1.38
C LEU A 177 -12.44 25.53 1.38
N TYR A 178 -11.92 25.24 0.20
CA TYR A 178 -10.57 24.70 0.00
C TYR A 178 -9.75 25.56 -0.95
N ASP A 179 -8.44 25.63 -0.70
CA ASP A 179 -7.43 25.96 -1.70
C ASP A 179 -7.10 24.71 -2.52
N VAL A 180 -6.94 24.87 -3.83
CA VAL A 180 -6.60 23.79 -4.78
C VAL A 180 -5.11 23.84 -5.09
N GLN A 181 -4.37 22.84 -4.61
CA GLN A 181 -2.93 22.71 -4.81
C GLN A 181 -2.61 22.13 -6.19
N ARG A 182 -2.76 22.95 -7.24
CA ARG A 182 -2.60 22.53 -8.66
C ARG A 182 -1.28 21.83 -8.96
N ARG A 183 -0.19 22.23 -8.30
CA ARG A 183 1.13 21.59 -8.50
C ARG A 183 1.15 20.16 -7.98
N VAL A 184 0.43 19.87 -6.90
CA VAL A 184 0.28 18.51 -6.36
C VAL A 184 -0.65 17.71 -7.28
N LEU A 185 -1.80 18.30 -7.63
CA LEU A 185 -2.80 17.72 -8.54
C LEU A 185 -2.17 17.20 -9.85
N ALA A 186 -1.33 18.03 -10.49
CA ALA A 186 -0.66 17.70 -11.75
C ALA A 186 0.33 16.52 -11.66
N THR A 187 0.62 16.01 -10.46
CA THR A 187 1.61 14.94 -10.23
C THR A 187 1.00 13.62 -9.75
N LEU A 188 -0.33 13.55 -9.60
CA LEU A 188 -1.00 12.35 -9.11
C LEU A 188 -1.00 11.21 -10.12
N LEU A 189 -1.26 11.53 -11.39
CA LEU A 189 -1.28 10.52 -12.45
C LEU A 189 0.13 9.94 -12.64
N THR A 190 0.21 8.62 -12.43
CA THR A 190 1.44 7.85 -12.57
C THR A 190 1.23 6.87 -13.72
N SER A 191 1.48 7.33 -14.95
CA SER A 191 1.39 6.49 -16.14
C SER A 191 2.57 6.76 -17.07
N GLY A 192 3.09 5.70 -17.69
CA GLY A 192 4.16 5.80 -18.69
C GLY A 192 3.68 6.41 -20.01
N ARG A 193 2.38 6.24 -20.30
CA ARG A 193 1.67 6.83 -21.43
C ARG A 193 0.41 7.57 -20.97
N GLY A 194 -0.02 8.59 -21.71
CA GLY A 194 -1.25 9.32 -21.39
C GLY A 194 -2.48 8.39 -21.48
N PRO A 195 -3.38 8.37 -20.48
CA PRO A 195 -4.56 7.49 -20.51
C PRO A 195 -5.44 7.68 -21.75
N SER A 196 -5.51 8.91 -22.28
CA SER A 196 -6.25 9.23 -23.51
C SER A 196 -5.69 8.60 -24.80
N THR A 197 -4.50 8.00 -24.73
CA THR A 197 -3.89 7.30 -25.87
C THR A 197 -4.22 5.81 -25.92
N ILE A 198 -4.95 5.29 -24.93
CA ILE A 198 -5.31 3.87 -24.82
C ILE A 198 -6.65 3.65 -25.49
N ASN A 199 -6.65 2.85 -26.56
CA ASN A 199 -7.86 2.56 -27.35
C ASN A 199 -8.55 1.26 -26.93
N ALA A 200 -7.92 0.46 -26.06
CA ALA A 200 -8.49 -0.78 -25.54
C ALA A 200 -9.84 -0.52 -24.85
N ALA A 201 -10.84 -1.35 -25.16
CA ALA A 201 -12.20 -1.23 -24.65
C ALA A 201 -12.42 -2.06 -23.38
N ASP A 202 -11.84 -3.26 -23.33
CA ASP A 202 -11.93 -4.16 -22.18
C ASP A 202 -11.03 -3.70 -21.03
N PHE A 203 -11.45 -4.04 -19.82
CA PHE A 203 -10.79 -3.57 -18.60
C PHE A 203 -9.36 -4.11 -18.46
N GLU A 204 -9.15 -5.40 -18.69
CA GLU A 204 -7.85 -6.06 -18.49
C GLU A 204 -6.81 -5.50 -19.45
N THR A 205 -7.10 -5.46 -20.76
CA THR A 205 -6.16 -4.92 -21.77
C THR A 205 -5.89 -3.43 -21.53
N ARG A 206 -6.91 -2.65 -21.13
CA ARG A 206 -6.71 -1.23 -20.81
C ARG A 206 -5.79 -1.03 -19.61
N LEU A 207 -5.94 -1.86 -18.57
CA LEU A 207 -5.12 -1.82 -17.38
C LEU A 207 -3.67 -2.24 -17.69
N GLU A 208 -3.49 -3.30 -18.48
CA GLU A 208 -2.18 -3.73 -18.97
C GLU A 208 -1.49 -2.64 -19.80
N GLU A 209 -2.19 -2.03 -20.76
CA GLU A 209 -1.65 -0.95 -21.57
C GLU A 209 -1.27 0.28 -20.74
N LEU A 210 -2.06 0.62 -19.71
CA LEU A 210 -1.79 1.76 -18.83
C LEU A 210 -0.52 1.54 -18.00
N ALA A 211 -0.28 0.31 -17.56
CA ALA A 211 0.88 -0.09 -16.77
C ALA A 211 2.10 -0.50 -17.60
N HIS A 212 1.94 -0.65 -18.93
CA HIS A 212 2.98 -1.18 -19.80
C HIS A 212 4.26 -0.32 -19.76
N GLU A 213 5.39 -0.95 -19.44
CA GLU A 213 6.73 -0.39 -19.59
C GLU A 213 7.39 -0.99 -20.85
N PRO A 214 7.95 -0.17 -21.75
CA PRO A 214 8.56 -0.66 -22.99
C PRO A 214 9.65 -1.71 -22.74
N VAL A 215 9.63 -2.78 -23.53
CA VAL A 215 10.64 -3.82 -23.48
C VAL A 215 11.94 -3.31 -24.10
N ALA A 216 13.06 -3.69 -23.49
CA ALA A 216 14.40 -3.33 -23.92
C ALA A 216 14.86 -4.12 -25.16
N ASP A 217 15.36 -3.41 -26.17
CA ASP A 217 15.82 -3.99 -27.44
C ASP A 217 17.24 -4.58 -27.39
N THR A 218 18.06 -4.20 -26.40
CA THR A 218 19.44 -4.68 -26.23
C THR A 218 19.62 -5.44 -24.91
N ASP A 219 20.61 -6.33 -24.85
CA ASP A 219 20.88 -7.13 -23.65
C ASP A 219 21.22 -6.28 -22.42
N ASP A 220 21.96 -5.18 -22.60
CA ASP A 220 22.25 -4.22 -21.51
C ASP A 220 20.98 -3.57 -20.97
N LEU A 221 20.07 -3.17 -21.87
CA LEU A 221 18.80 -2.57 -21.48
C LEU A 221 17.88 -3.62 -20.82
N ARG A 222 17.92 -4.89 -21.25
CA ARG A 222 17.18 -5.99 -20.61
C ARG A 222 17.69 -6.27 -19.21
N ASN A 223 19.00 -6.37 -19.03
CA ASN A 223 19.63 -6.52 -17.71
C ASN A 223 19.27 -5.35 -16.78
N ARG A 224 19.21 -4.13 -17.32
CA ARG A 224 18.75 -2.96 -16.56
C ARG A 224 17.28 -3.09 -16.15
N ALA A 225 16.41 -3.53 -17.05
CA ALA A 225 14.98 -3.73 -16.77
C ALA A 225 14.77 -4.82 -15.69
N LEU A 226 15.48 -5.95 -15.78
CA LEU A 226 15.46 -7.01 -14.77
C LEU A 226 15.90 -6.48 -13.40
N ARG A 227 17.00 -5.73 -13.35
CA ARG A 227 17.46 -5.09 -12.11
C ARG A 227 16.41 -4.13 -11.53
N HIS A 228 15.84 -3.25 -12.36
CA HIS A 228 14.80 -2.33 -11.91
C HIS A 228 13.63 -3.09 -11.31
N ARG A 229 13.10 -4.08 -12.02
CA ARG A 229 11.95 -4.89 -11.56
C ARG A 229 12.24 -5.60 -10.25
N LEU A 230 13.38 -6.30 -10.16
CA LEU A 230 13.75 -7.01 -8.94
C LEU A 230 13.98 -6.07 -7.75
N THR A 231 14.63 -4.92 -7.97
CA THR A 231 14.85 -3.93 -6.90
C THR A 231 13.53 -3.33 -6.42
N ARG A 232 12.60 -3.00 -7.33
CA ARG A 232 11.25 -2.52 -6.97
C ARG A 232 10.52 -3.55 -6.12
N ARG A 233 10.50 -4.80 -6.56
CA ARG A 233 9.87 -5.91 -5.82
C ARG A 233 10.49 -6.10 -4.44
N LEU A 234 11.81 -6.04 -4.33
CA LEU A 234 12.50 -6.14 -3.03
C LEU A 234 12.25 -4.94 -2.10
N LEU A 235 11.86 -3.78 -2.64
CA LEU A 235 11.52 -2.59 -1.85
C LEU A 235 10.04 -2.53 -1.45
N ASP A 236 9.13 -3.01 -2.32
CA ASP A 236 7.68 -2.87 -2.14
C ASP A 236 7.01 -4.18 -1.68
N ASP A 237 7.48 -5.35 -2.10
CA ASP A 237 6.88 -6.63 -1.70
C ASP A 237 7.46 -7.08 -0.33
N PRO A 238 6.63 -7.49 0.65
CA PRO A 238 7.12 -8.00 1.93
C PRO A 238 8.05 -9.21 1.81
N VAL A 239 7.80 -10.05 0.79
CA VAL A 239 8.62 -11.21 0.43
C VAL A 239 8.58 -11.33 -1.09
N VAL A 240 9.74 -11.51 -1.71
CA VAL A 240 9.89 -11.93 -3.12
C VAL A 240 10.20 -13.42 -3.13
N TYR A 241 9.22 -14.24 -3.50
CA TYR A 241 9.38 -15.68 -3.66
C TYR A 241 10.09 -16.01 -4.97
N TYR A 242 10.83 -17.12 -5.00
CA TYR A 242 11.54 -17.53 -6.21
C TYR A 242 10.64 -18.24 -7.23
N ASP A 243 9.51 -18.79 -6.81
CA ASP A 243 8.57 -19.56 -7.66
C ASP A 243 7.65 -18.68 -8.51
N GLU A 244 7.57 -17.39 -8.20
CA GLU A 244 6.80 -16.37 -8.92
C GLU A 244 7.66 -15.52 -9.87
N LEU A 245 8.98 -15.73 -9.87
CA LEU A 245 9.88 -15.06 -10.80
C LEU A 245 9.88 -15.81 -12.14
N ALA A 246 9.88 -15.05 -13.24
CA ALA A 246 10.14 -15.62 -14.55
C ALA A 246 11.55 -16.24 -14.60
N ASP A 247 11.79 -17.18 -15.52
CA ASP A 247 13.05 -17.93 -15.58
C ASP A 247 14.29 -17.02 -15.73
N ASP A 248 14.16 -15.94 -16.52
CA ASP A 248 15.19 -14.93 -16.72
C ASP A 248 15.42 -14.07 -15.48
N GLU A 249 14.36 -13.63 -14.81
CA GLU A 249 14.41 -12.92 -13.53
C GLU A 249 15.10 -13.76 -12.46
N ARG A 250 14.74 -15.03 -12.36
CA ARG A 250 15.31 -15.98 -11.40
C ARG A 250 16.79 -16.23 -11.67
N ALA A 251 17.16 -16.43 -12.94
CA ALA A 251 18.55 -16.60 -13.35
C ALA A 251 19.39 -15.35 -13.06
N TYR A 252 18.87 -14.16 -13.39
CA TYR A 252 19.53 -12.89 -13.11
C TYR A 252 19.71 -12.66 -11.61
N LEU A 253 18.64 -12.86 -10.83
CA LEU A 253 18.68 -12.73 -9.37
C LEU A 253 19.70 -13.69 -8.76
N ALA A 254 19.78 -14.94 -9.22
CA ALA A 254 20.76 -15.90 -8.70
C ALA A 254 22.22 -15.40 -8.84
N GLY A 255 22.55 -14.74 -9.95
CA GLY A 255 23.88 -14.15 -10.19
C GLY A 255 24.11 -12.80 -9.52
N GLN A 256 23.07 -11.99 -9.33
CA GLN A 256 23.18 -10.59 -8.87
C GLN A 256 22.65 -10.34 -7.45
N ARG A 257 22.13 -11.38 -6.76
CA ARG A 257 21.45 -11.27 -5.46
C ARG A 257 22.20 -10.38 -4.48
N HIS A 258 23.47 -10.70 -4.21
CA HIS A 258 24.27 -9.96 -3.23
C HIS A 258 24.46 -8.49 -3.61
N ALA A 259 24.67 -8.20 -4.89
CA ALA A 259 24.84 -6.84 -5.37
C ALA A 259 23.55 -6.03 -5.29
N ILE A 260 22.39 -6.64 -5.57
CA ILE A 260 21.09 -5.96 -5.44
C ILE A 260 20.77 -5.71 -3.97
N THR A 261 20.85 -6.74 -3.13
CA THR A 261 20.52 -6.60 -1.70
C THR A 261 21.42 -5.59 -1.02
N HIS A 262 22.74 -5.67 -1.21
CA HIS A 262 23.69 -4.73 -0.60
C HIS A 262 23.39 -3.27 -0.96
N ARG A 263 23.06 -2.98 -2.22
CA ARG A 263 22.69 -1.62 -2.64
C ARG A 263 21.42 -1.11 -1.99
N ILE A 264 20.44 -1.99 -1.74
CA ILE A 264 19.25 -1.65 -0.98
C ILE A 264 19.64 -1.40 0.48
N GLU A 265 20.37 -2.33 1.12
CA GLU A 265 20.80 -2.23 2.53
C GLU A 265 21.56 -0.93 2.80
N GLU A 266 22.53 -0.57 1.96
CA GLU A 266 23.28 0.68 2.09
C GLU A 266 22.37 1.92 2.03
N ALA A 267 21.45 1.95 1.06
CA ALA A 267 20.60 3.10 0.77
C ALA A 267 19.47 3.27 1.79
N THR A 268 18.85 2.18 2.24
CA THR A 268 17.61 2.22 3.05
C THR A 268 17.81 1.78 4.49
N GLY A 269 18.88 1.04 4.80
CA GLY A 269 19.08 0.38 6.10
C GLY A 269 18.22 -0.86 6.30
N LEU A 270 17.45 -1.29 5.29
CA LEU A 270 16.82 -2.62 5.31
C LEU A 270 17.89 -3.71 5.40
N VAL A 271 17.52 -4.90 5.85
CA VAL A 271 18.41 -6.06 5.98
C VAL A 271 17.84 -7.21 5.18
N ALA A 272 18.66 -7.82 4.32
CA ALA A 272 18.22 -8.94 3.49
C ALA A 272 18.15 -10.24 4.32
N GLU A 273 16.96 -10.79 4.41
CA GLU A 273 16.72 -12.14 4.90
C GLU A 273 16.54 -13.08 3.71
N VAL A 274 17.58 -13.87 3.41
CA VAL A 274 17.58 -14.81 2.29
C VAL A 274 17.25 -16.21 2.80
N ARG A 275 16.19 -16.82 2.27
CA ARG A 275 15.78 -18.19 2.58
C ARG A 275 15.68 -19.05 1.31
N ALA A 276 15.30 -20.31 1.48
CA ALA A 276 15.15 -21.25 0.38
C ALA A 276 13.97 -20.90 -0.53
N GLU A 277 12.92 -20.30 0.05
CA GLU A 277 11.69 -19.90 -0.65
C GLU A 277 11.79 -18.56 -1.36
N GLY A 278 12.63 -17.64 -0.89
CA GLY A 278 12.64 -16.25 -1.34
C GLY A 278 13.53 -15.32 -0.53
N ILE A 279 13.35 -14.02 -0.74
CA ILE A 279 14.08 -12.92 -0.09
C ILE A 279 13.08 -11.95 0.52
N ALA A 280 13.30 -11.53 1.76
CA ALA A 280 12.61 -10.39 2.36
C ALA A 280 13.62 -9.29 2.72
N MET A 281 13.30 -8.03 2.45
CA MET A 281 14.07 -6.88 2.93
C MET A 281 13.46 -6.37 4.23
N VAL A 282 13.96 -6.88 5.36
CA VAL A 282 13.39 -6.63 6.69
C VAL A 282 13.80 -5.23 7.17
N ASP A 283 12.85 -4.48 7.73
CA ASP A 283 13.11 -3.16 8.31
C ASP A 283 13.34 -3.25 9.84
N PRO A 284 14.58 -3.10 10.33
CA PRO A 284 14.86 -3.16 11.77
C PRO A 284 14.20 -2.03 12.56
N ASP A 285 13.96 -0.89 11.91
CA ASP A 285 13.43 0.32 12.53
C ASP A 285 11.88 0.39 12.50
N ASP A 286 11.22 -0.54 11.79
CA ASP A 286 9.76 -0.66 11.68
C ASP A 286 9.08 0.67 11.26
N GLU A 287 9.65 1.37 10.27
CA GLU A 287 9.14 2.64 9.72
C GLU A 287 8.59 2.50 8.30
N LEU A 288 9.04 1.49 7.54
CA LEU A 288 8.68 1.30 6.14
C LEU A 288 7.48 0.35 5.93
N THR A 289 7.00 -0.31 6.99
CA THR A 289 5.86 -1.23 6.88
C THR A 289 4.53 -0.54 7.19
N ASP A 290 3.51 -0.83 6.39
CA ASP A 290 2.13 -0.42 6.62
C ASP A 290 1.35 -1.44 7.47
N VAL A 291 1.78 -2.70 7.47
CA VAL A 291 1.25 -3.78 8.33
C VAL A 291 2.35 -4.31 9.25
N ARG A 292 2.11 -4.31 10.56
CA ARG A 292 3.08 -4.83 11.54
C ARG A 292 2.69 -6.23 12.00
N MET A 293 3.69 -7.07 12.22
CA MET A 293 3.52 -8.38 12.83
C MET A 293 4.80 -8.82 13.52
N PRO A 294 4.75 -9.21 14.81
CA PRO A 294 3.58 -9.28 15.68
C PRO A 294 3.10 -7.89 16.16
N GLU A 295 1.79 -7.76 16.39
CA GLU A 295 1.19 -6.58 17.01
C GLU A 295 0.60 -6.92 18.39
N GLN A 296 0.51 -5.91 19.27
CA GLN A 296 -0.16 -6.05 20.56
C GLN A 296 -1.69 -6.02 20.42
N ARG A 297 -2.39 -6.43 21.48
CA ARG A 297 -3.87 -6.51 21.59
C ARG A 297 -4.49 -7.68 20.82
N THR A 298 -5.81 -7.81 20.95
CA THR A 298 -6.63 -8.90 20.41
C THR A 298 -6.27 -9.24 18.97
N ASP A 299 -6.34 -8.27 18.06
CA ASP A 299 -6.24 -8.53 16.62
C ASP A 299 -4.85 -9.04 16.24
N GLY A 300 -3.79 -8.48 16.87
CA GLY A 300 -2.42 -8.93 16.66
C GLY A 300 -2.18 -10.35 17.19
N HIS A 301 -2.68 -10.66 18.38
CA HIS A 301 -2.58 -12.01 18.95
C HIS A 301 -3.40 -13.03 18.14
N ALA A 302 -4.63 -12.70 17.76
CA ALA A 302 -5.47 -13.54 16.90
C ALA A 302 -4.79 -13.82 15.54
N THR A 303 -4.19 -12.79 14.93
CA THR A 303 -3.43 -12.94 13.68
C THR A 303 -2.25 -13.90 13.83
N LEU A 304 -1.51 -13.81 14.94
CA LEU A 304 -0.38 -14.71 15.23
C LEU A 304 -0.84 -16.17 15.39
N LEU A 305 -1.93 -16.42 16.13
CA LEU A 305 -2.48 -17.76 16.31
C LEU A 305 -3.02 -18.35 14.99
N VAL A 306 -3.66 -17.52 14.15
CA VAL A 306 -4.10 -17.93 12.81
C VAL A 306 -2.89 -18.27 11.92
N ALA A 307 -1.81 -17.48 11.99
CA ALA A 307 -0.60 -17.77 11.24
C ALA A 307 0.05 -19.09 11.68
N GLU A 308 0.20 -19.31 12.98
CA GLU A 308 0.69 -20.58 13.55
C GLU A 308 -0.17 -21.76 13.09
N TYR A 309 -1.50 -21.62 13.18
CA TYR A 309 -2.46 -22.63 12.75
C TYR A 309 -2.30 -23.00 11.27
N LEU A 310 -2.15 -22.01 10.40
CA LEU A 310 -1.97 -22.23 8.96
C LEU A 310 -0.58 -22.80 8.65
N ALA A 311 0.46 -22.34 9.33
CA ALA A 311 1.83 -22.81 9.13
C ALA A 311 2.04 -24.29 9.51
N ALA A 312 1.21 -24.83 10.40
CA ALA A 312 1.23 -26.24 10.78
C ALA A 312 0.54 -27.19 9.77
N ARG A 313 -0.07 -26.66 8.70
CA ARG A 313 -0.88 -27.44 7.74
C ARG A 313 -0.22 -27.49 6.37
N ASN A 314 -0.39 -28.63 5.71
CA ASN A 314 0.04 -28.82 4.33
C ASN A 314 -1.13 -28.57 3.39
N GLY A 315 -0.97 -27.61 2.47
CA GLY A 315 -1.95 -27.28 1.44
C GLY A 315 -3.05 -26.30 1.87
N PRO A 316 -4.00 -25.99 0.95
CA PRO A 316 -5.08 -25.05 1.21
C PRO A 316 -6.03 -25.51 2.33
N VAL A 317 -6.55 -24.56 3.10
CA VAL A 317 -7.47 -24.78 4.22
C VAL A 317 -8.79 -24.05 3.95
N PRO A 318 -9.96 -24.69 4.07
CA PRO A 318 -11.25 -24.01 3.94
C PRO A 318 -11.40 -22.86 4.94
N ILE A 319 -11.89 -21.70 4.49
CA ILE A 319 -12.07 -20.52 5.35
C ILE A 319 -12.96 -20.84 6.57
N GLU A 320 -14.02 -21.62 6.38
CA GLU A 320 -14.91 -22.11 7.44
C GLU A 320 -14.16 -22.84 8.58
N ARG A 321 -13.08 -23.55 8.25
CA ARG A 321 -12.28 -24.30 9.22
C ARG A 321 -11.36 -23.37 10.00
N VAL A 322 -10.85 -22.33 9.36
CA VAL A 322 -10.10 -21.27 10.03
C VAL A 322 -11.04 -20.46 10.94
N LEU A 323 -12.26 -20.16 10.49
CA LEU A 323 -13.29 -19.50 11.31
C LEU A 323 -13.65 -20.30 12.55
N ALA A 324 -13.85 -21.62 12.40
CA ALA A 324 -14.10 -22.51 13.53
C ALA A 324 -12.93 -22.50 14.54
N TYR A 325 -11.69 -22.39 14.05
CA TYR A 325 -10.51 -22.23 14.91
C TYR A 325 -10.50 -20.85 15.60
N VAL A 326 -10.78 -19.76 14.89
CA VAL A 326 -10.88 -18.40 15.47
C VAL A 326 -11.93 -18.37 16.58
N ARG A 327 -13.11 -18.96 16.35
CA ARG A 327 -14.16 -19.08 17.35
C ARG A 327 -13.73 -19.85 18.59
N LYS A 328 -12.91 -20.90 18.43
CA LYS A 328 -12.33 -21.65 19.54
C LYS A 328 -11.37 -20.76 20.35
N ILE A 329 -10.37 -20.17 19.71
CA ILE A 329 -9.36 -19.35 20.41
C ILE A 329 -9.97 -18.09 21.05
N ALA A 330 -11.03 -17.52 20.45
CA ALA A 330 -11.76 -16.39 21.04
C ALA A 330 -12.38 -16.75 22.40
N ARG A 331 -12.87 -17.99 22.56
CA ARG A 331 -13.35 -18.49 23.86
C ARG A 331 -12.20 -18.77 24.82
N ASP A 332 -11.15 -19.43 24.33
CA ASP A 332 -9.99 -19.83 25.14
C ASP A 332 -9.26 -18.59 25.72
N HIS A 333 -9.28 -17.46 24.99
CA HIS A 333 -8.63 -16.21 25.38
C HIS A 333 -9.59 -15.07 25.76
N ALA A 334 -10.88 -15.36 26.00
CA ALA A 334 -11.91 -14.35 26.28
C ALA A 334 -11.59 -13.44 27.49
N SER A 335 -10.82 -13.93 28.46
CA SER A 335 -10.39 -13.16 29.63
C SER A 335 -9.28 -12.14 29.34
N TYR A 336 -8.51 -12.35 28.27
CA TYR A 336 -7.35 -11.51 27.90
C TYR A 336 -7.65 -10.60 26.70
N TRP A 337 -8.61 -10.98 25.87
CA TRP A 337 -9.00 -10.22 24.68
C TRP A 337 -10.03 -9.13 25.00
N ARG A 338 -10.18 -8.19 24.06
CA ARG A 338 -11.19 -7.11 24.13
C ARG A 338 -12.59 -7.71 24.37
N ARG A 339 -13.45 -6.99 25.09
CA ARG A 339 -14.85 -7.41 25.27
C ARG A 339 -15.56 -7.54 23.91
N GLY A 340 -16.49 -8.47 23.80
CA GLY A 340 -17.30 -8.71 22.59
C GLY A 340 -16.70 -9.70 21.59
N VAL A 341 -15.50 -10.24 21.81
CA VAL A 341 -14.86 -11.21 20.86
C VAL A 341 -15.60 -12.54 20.70
N THR A 342 -16.58 -12.82 21.55
CA THR A 342 -17.43 -14.01 21.49
C THR A 342 -18.87 -13.70 21.07
N GLU A 343 -19.18 -12.43 20.75
CA GLU A 343 -20.49 -12.03 20.24
C GLU A 343 -20.69 -12.53 18.79
N GLU A 344 -21.94 -12.54 18.33
CA GLU A 344 -22.29 -12.98 16.98
C GLU A 344 -21.59 -12.11 15.92
N GLY A 345 -20.89 -12.75 14.98
CA GLY A 345 -20.12 -12.07 13.91
C GLY A 345 -18.73 -11.56 14.32
N ALA A 346 -18.37 -11.58 15.60
CA ALA A 346 -17.06 -11.08 16.05
C ALA A 346 -15.89 -11.96 15.58
N ASP A 347 -16.11 -13.26 15.44
CA ASP A 347 -15.14 -14.21 14.90
C ASP A 347 -14.88 -13.99 13.40
N GLU A 348 -15.91 -13.62 12.64
CA GLU A 348 -15.79 -13.25 11.23
C GLU A 348 -14.97 -11.96 11.06
N GLU A 349 -15.24 -10.93 11.88
CA GLU A 349 -14.46 -9.68 11.88
C GLU A 349 -12.99 -9.96 12.22
N LEU A 350 -12.73 -10.74 13.29
CA LEU A 350 -11.37 -11.11 13.70
C LEU A 350 -10.64 -11.89 12.60
N LEU A 351 -11.32 -12.85 11.97
CA LEU A 351 -10.73 -13.63 10.87
C LEU A 351 -10.45 -12.74 9.66
N ALA A 352 -11.36 -11.85 9.30
CA ALA A 352 -11.18 -10.92 8.18
C ALA A 352 -9.97 -10.01 8.39
N ILE A 353 -9.79 -9.47 9.60
CA ILE A 353 -8.62 -8.67 9.97
C ILE A 353 -7.34 -9.51 9.89
N ALA A 354 -7.34 -10.71 10.47
CA ALA A 354 -6.19 -11.60 10.46
C ALA A 354 -5.78 -11.99 9.03
N LEU A 355 -6.72 -12.46 8.21
CA LEU A 355 -6.42 -12.85 6.82
C LEU A 355 -6.01 -11.65 5.97
N HIS A 356 -6.60 -10.46 6.17
CA HIS A 356 -6.14 -9.25 5.46
C HIS A 356 -4.67 -8.95 5.76
N LYS A 357 -4.27 -8.98 7.04
CA LYS A 357 -2.87 -8.79 7.44
C LYS A 357 -1.95 -9.86 6.86
N LEU A 358 -2.34 -11.14 6.93
CA LEU A 358 -1.52 -12.22 6.39
C LEU A 358 -1.38 -12.16 4.87
N ARG A 359 -2.42 -11.72 4.14
CA ARG A 359 -2.33 -11.47 2.70
C ARG A 359 -1.40 -10.29 2.41
N ALA A 360 -1.56 -9.17 3.13
CA ALA A 360 -0.73 -7.97 3.00
C ALA A 360 0.75 -8.26 3.28
N LEU A 361 1.05 -9.17 4.19
CA LEU A 361 2.42 -9.63 4.49
C LEU A 361 2.92 -10.75 3.56
N ARG A 362 2.14 -11.13 2.54
CA ARG A 362 2.41 -12.25 1.62
C ARG A 362 2.72 -13.57 2.34
N LEU A 363 2.01 -13.85 3.42
CA LEU A 363 2.11 -15.09 4.19
C LEU A 363 1.03 -16.11 3.81
N VAL A 364 -0.06 -15.64 3.22
CA VAL A 364 -1.14 -16.47 2.68
C VAL A 364 -1.65 -15.88 1.38
N GLU A 365 -2.32 -16.70 0.59
CA GLU A 365 -3.08 -16.26 -0.58
C GLU A 365 -4.43 -16.98 -0.64
N ASP A 366 -5.36 -16.42 -1.41
CA ASP A 366 -6.62 -17.09 -1.71
C ASP A 366 -6.39 -18.20 -2.72
N SER A 367 -6.97 -19.37 -2.45
CA SER A 367 -6.90 -20.53 -3.33
C SER A 367 -8.25 -20.76 -3.98
N VAL A 368 -8.24 -21.08 -5.27
CA VAL A 368 -9.44 -21.47 -6.01
C VAL A 368 -10.04 -22.72 -5.38
N GLY A 369 -11.31 -22.65 -4.99
CA GLY A 369 -12.04 -23.74 -4.36
C GLY A 369 -13.48 -23.33 -4.04
N ASP A 370 -14.39 -24.30 -4.06
CA ASP A 370 -15.75 -24.18 -3.51
C ASP A 370 -15.92 -25.28 -2.45
N PRO A 371 -15.93 -24.95 -1.15
CA PRO A 371 -15.97 -23.60 -0.57
C PRO A 371 -14.62 -22.84 -0.66
N PRO A 372 -14.61 -21.51 -0.45
CA PRO A 372 -13.40 -20.68 -0.45
C PRO A 372 -12.29 -21.20 0.47
N MET A 373 -11.05 -21.17 -0.01
CA MET A 373 -9.88 -21.70 0.71
C MET A 373 -8.76 -20.67 0.80
N VAL A 374 -7.94 -20.80 1.85
CA VAL A 374 -6.70 -20.03 2.03
C VAL A 374 -5.49 -20.96 1.96
N ARG A 375 -4.48 -20.59 1.18
CA ARG A 375 -3.21 -21.32 1.08
C ARG A 375 -2.12 -20.59 1.86
N ALA A 376 -1.44 -21.33 2.74
CA ALA A 376 -0.23 -20.87 3.39
C ALA A 376 0.92 -20.73 2.36
N LEU A 377 1.60 -19.59 2.36
CA LEU A 377 2.82 -19.36 1.59
C LEU A 377 4.06 -19.72 2.42
N PRO A 378 5.17 -20.17 1.82
CA PRO A 378 6.30 -20.76 2.56
C PRO A 378 6.84 -19.90 3.71
N ALA A 379 6.86 -18.57 3.55
CA ALA A 379 7.37 -17.64 4.54
C ALA A 379 6.62 -17.71 5.89
N ILE A 380 5.36 -18.15 5.90
CA ILE A 380 4.57 -18.31 7.13
C ILE A 380 5.20 -19.30 8.12
N SER A 381 6.07 -20.19 7.63
CA SER A 381 6.78 -21.19 8.44
C SER A 381 7.58 -20.57 9.59
N ARG A 382 7.94 -19.28 9.50
CA ARG A 382 8.58 -18.53 10.60
C ARG A 382 7.73 -18.44 11.88
N TYR A 383 6.42 -18.62 11.75
CA TYR A 383 5.47 -18.62 12.86
C TYR A 383 5.14 -20.02 13.38
N ARG A 384 5.79 -21.06 12.86
CA ARG A 384 5.74 -22.38 13.50
C ARG A 384 6.50 -22.29 14.81
N LEU A 385 5.76 -22.34 15.91
CA LEU A 385 6.37 -22.52 17.22
C LEU A 385 6.86 -23.97 17.31
N ASP A 386 8.16 -24.14 17.51
CA ASP A 386 8.67 -25.39 18.06
C ASP A 386 8.18 -25.52 19.52
N ALA A 387 8.07 -26.76 20.01
CA ALA A 387 7.75 -26.98 21.41
C ALA A 387 8.70 -26.16 22.30
N PRO A 388 8.20 -25.42 23.29
CA PRO A 388 9.03 -24.54 24.11
C PRO A 388 10.18 -25.36 24.72
N THR A 389 11.41 -24.91 24.48
CA THR A 389 12.59 -25.56 25.08
C THR A 389 12.65 -25.15 26.55
N ILE A 390 12.01 -25.93 27.42
CA ILE A 390 12.09 -25.72 28.88
C ILE A 390 13.53 -26.02 29.30
N ARG A 391 14.32 -24.98 29.54
CA ARG A 391 15.65 -25.14 30.15
C ARG A 391 15.46 -25.38 31.64
N GLU A 392 15.56 -26.64 32.06
CA GLU A 392 15.60 -26.98 33.49
C GLU A 392 16.76 -26.24 34.16
N ARG A 393 16.42 -25.44 35.18
CA ARG A 393 17.40 -24.73 36.00
C ARG A 393 18.17 -25.79 36.77
N LYS A 394 19.45 -26.02 36.43
CA LYS A 394 20.34 -26.87 37.23
C LYS A 394 20.37 -26.33 38.66
N THR A 395 19.67 -27.00 39.58
CA THR A 395 19.87 -26.84 41.01
C THR A 395 21.27 -27.36 41.31
N GLY A 396 22.19 -26.44 41.56
CA GLY A 396 23.53 -26.73 42.03
C GLY A 396 23.46 -27.52 43.33
N LYS A 397 24.27 -28.58 43.39
CA LYS A 397 24.47 -29.45 44.55
C LYS A 397 25.15 -28.73 45.71
#